data_AF-A0A6S6SF02-F1
#
_entry.id   AF-A0A6S6SF02-F1
#
_cell.length_a   1.000
_cell.length_b   1.000
_cell.length_c   1.000
_cell.angle_alpha   90.00
_cell.angle_beta   90.00
_cell.angle_gamma   90.00
#
_symmetry.space_group_name_H-M   'P 1'
#
loop_
_entity.id
_entity.type
_entity.pdbx_description
1 polymer ?
#
loop_
_entity_poly.entity_id
_entity_poly.type
_entity_poly.pdbx_seq_one_letter_code
_entity_poly.pdbx_strand_id
1 'polypeptide(L)'
;MPQDKEKIIKLFYDNVKGRRSDTTSSNQKHDGKDGHWLETQMNIKHNGDNEPDLFGYEMKNQTSSGKITFGDWQANEYIFIHGRGKTPVRNNTNIDYDLTRDDFFEIFGKPNELKDGRLSWSGIPCPTYYNQTSKYGQLLTMDNDENIVIIYSFLEDKRINKDEIIPEYLKKENIILAKWYKDSLKLKLERKFNQKGWFTCLKNANDEYETIHFGNPMNYESWIDLFRKRIVFFDSGMYQGNKRPYSQWRASTGFWHSLITDSY
;
A
#
# COMPACT_ATOMS: atom_id res chain seq x y z
N MET A 1 -14.39 -28.50 8.77
CA MET A 1 -13.71 -27.23 8.42
C MET A 1 -12.91 -26.81 9.64
N PRO A 2 -11.81 -26.02 9.56
CA PRO A 2 -11.12 -25.57 10.77
C PRO A 2 -12.05 -24.76 11.67
N GLN A 3 -12.05 -25.05 12.99
CA GLN A 3 -12.99 -24.45 13.96
C GLN A 3 -13.01 -22.91 13.91
N ASP A 4 -11.87 -22.28 13.62
CA ASP A 4 -11.78 -20.83 13.55
C ASP A 4 -12.44 -20.24 12.30
N LYS A 5 -12.38 -20.94 11.16
CA LYS A 5 -13.11 -20.55 9.94
C LYS A 5 -14.63 -20.63 10.17
N GLU A 6 -15.10 -21.66 10.87
CA GLU A 6 -16.51 -21.82 11.23
C GLU A 6 -17.02 -20.68 12.12
N LYS A 7 -16.20 -20.19 13.07
CA LYS A 7 -16.54 -19.02 13.91
C LYS A 7 -16.71 -17.74 13.07
N ILE A 8 -15.82 -17.51 12.10
CA ILE A 8 -15.91 -16.34 11.20
C ILE A 8 -17.18 -16.42 10.35
N ILE A 9 -17.47 -17.59 9.78
CA ILE A 9 -18.70 -17.81 9.01
C ILE A 9 -19.94 -17.56 9.89
N LYS A 10 -19.94 -18.04 11.13
CA LYS A 10 -21.04 -17.78 12.07
C LYS A 10 -21.24 -16.29 12.33
N LEU A 11 -20.16 -15.53 12.56
CA LEU A 11 -20.24 -14.07 12.72
C LEU A 11 -20.84 -13.40 11.48
N PHE A 12 -20.44 -13.83 10.28
CA PHE A 12 -20.99 -13.33 9.03
C PHE A 12 -22.50 -13.58 8.92
N TYR A 13 -22.96 -14.81 9.16
CA TYR A 13 -24.38 -15.16 9.07
C TYR A 13 -25.22 -14.46 10.14
N ASP A 14 -24.72 -14.34 11.37
CA ASP A 14 -25.46 -13.73 12.47
C ASP A 14 -25.54 -12.19 12.32
N ASN A 15 -24.47 -11.54 11.85
CA ASN A 15 -24.32 -10.08 11.95
C ASN A 15 -24.21 -9.33 10.61
N VAL A 16 -23.96 -10.00 9.49
CA VAL A 16 -23.61 -9.34 8.23
C VAL A 16 -24.52 -9.74 7.07
N LYS A 17 -24.76 -11.04 6.88
CA LYS A 17 -25.53 -11.60 5.74
C LYS A 17 -26.90 -10.91 5.61
N GLY A 18 -27.20 -10.43 4.41
CA GLY A 18 -28.45 -9.75 4.04
C GLY A 18 -28.54 -8.29 4.52
N ARG A 19 -27.52 -7.75 5.17
CA ARG A 19 -27.51 -6.35 5.66
C ARG A 19 -26.77 -5.44 4.69
N ARG A 20 -27.14 -4.16 4.70
CA ARG A 20 -26.40 -3.06 4.06
C ARG A 20 -25.56 -2.34 5.10
N SER A 21 -24.46 -1.73 4.66
CA SER A 21 -23.63 -0.91 5.53
C SER A 21 -24.41 0.35 5.96
N ASP A 22 -24.77 0.44 7.24
CA ASP A 22 -25.32 1.68 7.79
C ASP A 22 -24.18 2.59 8.23
N THR A 23 -23.90 3.60 7.40
CA THR A 23 -22.83 4.57 7.66
C THR A 23 -23.36 5.95 8.00
N THR A 24 -24.66 6.09 8.30
CA THR A 24 -25.31 7.40 8.56
C THR A 24 -24.63 8.23 9.67
N SER A 25 -24.08 7.56 10.68
CA SER A 25 -23.34 8.17 11.80
C SER A 25 -21.85 8.44 11.51
N SER A 26 -21.34 7.99 10.35
CA SER A 26 -19.94 8.16 9.96
C SER A 26 -19.70 9.47 9.19
N ASN A 27 -18.44 9.90 9.15
CA ASN A 27 -18.04 10.97 8.23
C ASN A 27 -18.26 10.50 6.79
N GLN A 28 -19.24 11.10 6.10
CA GLN A 28 -19.62 10.68 4.75
C GLN A 28 -18.51 10.86 3.71
N LYS A 29 -17.51 11.70 3.99
CA LYS A 29 -16.33 11.93 3.15
C LYS A 29 -15.20 10.90 3.38
N HIS A 30 -15.38 9.95 4.30
CA HIS A 30 -14.38 8.92 4.58
C HIS A 30 -14.60 7.68 3.69
N ASP A 31 -13.70 7.45 2.75
CA ASP A 31 -13.80 6.35 1.78
C ASP A 31 -13.80 4.95 2.44
N GLY A 32 -13.30 4.82 3.68
CA GLY A 32 -13.24 3.55 4.42
C GLY A 32 -14.43 3.25 5.33
N LYS A 33 -15.50 4.06 5.30
CA LYS A 33 -16.63 3.96 6.26
C LYS A 33 -17.36 2.61 6.20
N ASP A 34 -17.55 2.05 5.01
CA ASP A 34 -18.23 0.75 4.84
C ASP A 34 -17.38 -0.39 5.40
N GLY A 35 -16.06 -0.29 5.24
CA GLY A 35 -15.10 -1.23 5.83
C GLY A 35 -15.15 -1.19 7.36
N HIS A 36 -15.16 0.01 7.96
CA HIS A 36 -15.28 0.15 9.42
C HIS A 36 -16.60 -0.42 9.96
N TRP A 37 -17.71 -0.20 9.24
CA TRP A 37 -18.99 -0.80 9.61
C TRP A 37 -18.90 -2.32 9.62
N LEU A 38 -18.31 -2.89 8.58
CA LEU A 38 -18.20 -4.35 8.43
C LEU A 38 -17.26 -4.96 9.49
N GLU A 39 -16.10 -4.35 9.73
CA GLU A 39 -15.18 -4.73 10.81
C GLU A 39 -15.91 -4.75 12.16
N THR A 40 -16.73 -3.73 12.44
CA THR A 40 -17.54 -3.68 13.66
C THR A 40 -18.52 -4.84 13.75
N GLN A 41 -19.23 -5.17 12.67
CA GLN A 41 -20.18 -6.30 12.66
C GLN A 41 -19.48 -7.66 12.81
N MET A 42 -18.23 -7.75 12.37
CA MET A 42 -17.37 -8.93 12.52
C MET A 42 -16.64 -8.97 13.88
N ASN A 43 -16.96 -8.06 14.81
CA ASN A 43 -16.33 -7.93 16.14
C ASN A 43 -14.81 -7.68 16.09
N ILE A 44 -14.33 -7.01 15.04
CA ILE A 44 -12.93 -6.60 14.90
C ILE A 44 -12.73 -5.27 15.63
N LYS A 45 -11.72 -5.22 16.51
CA LYS A 45 -11.32 -3.98 17.17
C LYS A 45 -10.36 -3.22 16.26
N HIS A 46 -10.69 -1.98 15.93
CA HIS A 46 -9.79 -1.13 15.15
C HIS A 46 -8.48 -0.85 15.91
N ASN A 47 -7.37 -1.30 15.36
CA ASN A 47 -6.02 -1.01 15.84
C ASN A 47 -5.09 -0.75 14.64
N GLY A 48 -3.83 -0.39 14.92
CA GLY A 48 -2.80 -0.21 13.91
C GLY A 48 -1.85 -1.40 13.82
N ASP A 49 -2.24 -2.56 14.35
CA ASP A 49 -1.35 -3.70 14.52
C ASP A 49 -1.18 -4.44 13.20
N ASN A 50 0.05 -4.90 12.94
CA ASN A 50 0.34 -5.68 11.75
C ASN A 50 0.12 -7.18 12.05
N GLU A 51 -1.11 -7.53 12.39
CA GLU A 51 -1.58 -8.88 12.70
C GLU A 51 -2.88 -9.17 11.92
N PRO A 52 -3.28 -10.45 11.79
CA PRO A 52 -4.56 -10.83 11.18
C PRO A 52 -5.74 -10.40 12.06
N ASP A 53 -6.87 -10.06 11.45
CA ASP A 53 -8.03 -9.50 12.15
C ASP A 53 -8.77 -10.52 13.05
N LEU A 54 -9.03 -11.73 12.55
CA LEU A 54 -9.79 -12.76 13.28
C LEU A 54 -9.13 -14.13 13.20
N PHE A 55 -8.74 -14.66 14.35
CA PHE A 55 -8.30 -16.06 14.52
C PHE A 55 -7.20 -16.52 13.53
N GLY A 56 -6.32 -15.60 13.12
CA GLY A 56 -5.27 -15.87 12.13
C GLY A 56 -5.66 -15.63 10.67
N TYR A 57 -6.86 -15.08 10.41
CA TYR A 57 -7.29 -14.65 9.09
C TYR A 57 -7.32 -13.12 8.99
N GLU A 58 -6.73 -12.59 7.94
CA GLU A 58 -6.84 -11.19 7.55
C GLU A 58 -8.17 -10.93 6.85
N MET A 59 -8.88 -9.90 7.26
CA MET A 59 -10.09 -9.44 6.60
C MET A 59 -9.76 -8.43 5.50
N LYS A 60 -10.36 -8.61 4.33
CA LYS A 60 -10.37 -7.60 3.26
C LYS A 60 -11.78 -7.15 2.97
N ASN A 61 -11.88 -5.86 2.64
CA ASN A 61 -13.14 -5.25 2.24
C ASN A 61 -13.28 -5.30 0.72
N GLN A 62 -14.51 -5.48 0.25
CA GLN A 62 -14.85 -5.17 -1.13
C GLN A 62 -14.58 -3.68 -1.39
N THR A 63 -13.92 -3.36 -2.49
CA THR A 63 -13.62 -1.97 -2.86
C THR A 63 -14.24 -1.60 -4.19
N SER A 64 -14.69 -0.35 -4.32
CA SER A 64 -15.15 0.22 -5.59
C SER A 64 -14.01 0.70 -6.49
N SER A 65 -12.80 0.84 -5.95
CA SER A 65 -11.62 1.32 -6.67
C SER A 65 -11.04 0.29 -7.67
N GLY A 66 -11.53 -0.94 -7.65
CA GLY A 66 -10.99 -2.05 -8.45
C GLY A 66 -9.63 -2.57 -7.95
N LYS A 67 -9.20 -2.17 -6.75
CA LYS A 67 -7.91 -2.52 -6.14
C LYS A 67 -8.11 -2.94 -4.69
N ILE A 68 -7.35 -3.93 -4.24
CA ILE A 68 -7.29 -4.33 -2.82
C ILE A 68 -5.84 -4.22 -2.34
N THR A 69 -5.68 -3.64 -1.15
CA THR A 69 -4.39 -3.38 -0.50
C THR A 69 -3.96 -4.57 0.37
N PHE A 70 -2.73 -5.02 0.17
CA PHE A 70 -2.04 -5.93 1.09
C PHE A 70 -1.71 -5.20 2.40
N GLY A 71 -1.04 -4.05 2.29
CA GLY A 71 -0.83 -3.14 3.41
C GLY A 71 -0.29 -1.77 2.98
N ASP A 72 -0.36 -0.81 3.91
CA ASP A 72 0.37 0.46 3.85
C ASP A 72 1.74 0.27 4.52
N TRP A 73 2.73 -0.16 3.74
CA TRP A 73 4.04 -0.49 4.26
C TRP A 73 5.05 0.54 3.80
N GLN A 74 5.35 1.48 4.70
CA GLN A 74 6.36 2.53 4.49
C GLN A 74 7.74 1.93 4.23
N ALA A 75 8.53 2.64 3.42
CA ALA A 75 9.91 2.31 3.15
C ALA A 75 10.72 2.37 4.45
N ASN A 76 11.76 1.54 4.51
CA ASN A 76 12.72 1.56 5.60
C ASN A 76 13.57 2.83 5.52
N GLU A 77 13.89 3.28 4.32
CA GLU A 77 14.64 4.50 4.08
C GLU A 77 13.95 5.35 3.02
N TYR A 78 13.94 6.66 3.24
CA TYR A 78 13.62 7.67 2.23
C TYR A 78 14.78 8.67 2.18
N ILE A 79 15.05 9.25 1.01
CA ILE A 79 16.15 10.22 0.82
C ILE A 79 16.05 11.47 1.70
N PHE A 80 14.87 11.81 2.20
CA PHE A 80 14.66 12.96 3.10
C PHE A 80 14.59 12.58 4.58
N ILE A 81 14.87 11.32 4.95
CA ILE A 81 14.88 10.85 6.33
C ILE A 81 16.34 10.57 6.76
N HIS A 82 17.03 11.64 7.12
CA HIS A 82 18.37 11.58 7.72
C HIS A 82 18.31 12.05 9.17
N GLY A 83 17.94 11.18 10.11
CA GLY A 83 18.22 11.34 11.56
C GLY A 83 17.82 12.64 12.28
N ARG A 84 17.05 13.56 11.66
CA ARG A 84 16.65 14.82 12.31
C ARG A 84 15.55 14.53 13.34
N GLY A 85 15.84 14.82 14.61
CA GLY A 85 14.92 14.62 15.74
C GLY A 85 15.07 13.26 16.44
N LYS A 86 14.08 12.86 17.25
CA LYS A 86 14.09 11.61 18.06
C LYS A 86 13.93 10.31 17.23
N THR A 87 14.06 10.37 15.91
CA THR A 87 13.79 9.24 15.03
C THR A 87 15.07 8.42 14.82
N PRO A 88 15.13 7.16 15.26
CA PRO A 88 16.34 6.33 15.18
C PRO A 88 16.65 5.82 13.75
N VAL A 89 15.77 6.08 12.78
CA VAL A 89 15.93 5.63 11.40
C VAL A 89 16.86 6.61 10.67
N ARG A 90 18.06 6.12 10.33
CA ARG A 90 19.01 6.82 9.45
C ARG A 90 18.92 6.19 8.07
N ASN A 91 18.69 7.00 7.05
CA ASN A 91 19.06 6.62 5.70
C ASN A 91 20.59 6.47 5.66
N ASN A 92 21.04 5.24 5.39
CA ASN A 92 22.46 4.88 5.24
C ASN A 92 22.79 4.54 3.79
N THR A 93 21.80 4.57 2.92
CA THR A 93 21.93 4.18 1.51
C THR A 93 22.57 5.28 0.67
N ASN A 94 22.23 6.55 0.93
CA ASN A 94 22.84 7.69 0.26
C ASN A 94 23.70 8.52 1.23
N ILE A 95 24.53 9.39 0.65
CA ILE A 95 25.03 10.56 1.39
C ILE A 95 23.84 11.42 1.86
N ASP A 96 24.01 12.10 2.99
CA ASP A 96 23.00 13.06 3.46
C ASP A 96 23.00 14.29 2.56
N TYR A 97 21.93 14.44 1.78
CA TYR A 97 21.73 15.58 0.89
C TYR A 97 21.06 16.78 1.59
N ASP A 98 20.83 16.70 2.90
CA ASP A 98 20.20 17.73 3.72
C ASP A 98 18.75 18.05 3.29
N LEU A 99 18.09 17.15 2.56
CA LEU A 99 16.73 17.34 2.04
C LEU A 99 15.67 17.23 3.14
N THR A 100 14.74 18.17 3.16
CA THR A 100 13.46 18.03 3.85
C THR A 100 12.47 17.24 2.98
N ARG A 101 11.35 16.84 3.58
CA ARG A 101 10.24 16.22 2.83
C ARG A 101 9.59 17.21 1.85
N ASP A 102 9.59 18.50 2.16
CA ASP A 102 9.04 19.52 1.26
C ASP A 102 9.97 19.72 0.06
N ASP A 103 11.29 19.76 0.26
CA ASP A 103 12.28 19.75 -0.84
C ASP A 103 12.07 18.52 -1.74
N PHE A 104 11.84 17.35 -1.15
CA PHE A 104 11.54 16.14 -1.92
C PHE A 104 10.30 16.30 -2.81
N PHE A 105 9.23 16.95 -2.33
CA PHE A 105 8.05 17.20 -3.14
C PHE A 105 8.29 18.22 -4.24
N GLU A 106 9.07 19.27 -3.99
CA GLU A 106 9.41 20.28 -4.99
C GLU A 106 10.27 19.68 -6.11
N ILE A 107 11.20 18.79 -5.76
CA ILE A 107 12.14 18.18 -6.71
C ILE A 107 11.51 16.99 -7.47
N PHE A 108 10.82 16.09 -6.75
CA PHE A 108 10.36 14.80 -7.28
C PHE A 108 8.83 14.64 -7.33
N GLY A 109 8.06 15.59 -6.83
CA GLY A 109 6.60 15.59 -6.85
C GLY A 109 6.00 16.38 -8.02
N LYS A 110 4.68 16.35 -8.11
CA LYS A 110 3.89 17.10 -9.09
C LYS A 110 2.79 17.91 -8.40
N PRO A 111 2.51 19.15 -8.82
CA PRO A 111 1.36 19.91 -8.33
C PRO A 111 0.04 19.31 -8.81
N ASN A 112 -0.99 19.42 -7.97
CA ASN A 112 -2.35 19.08 -8.31
C ASN A 112 -3.22 20.34 -8.31
N GLU A 113 -3.57 20.84 -9.50
CA GLU A 113 -4.40 22.04 -9.69
C GLU A 113 -5.78 21.93 -9.02
N LEU A 114 -6.33 20.71 -8.91
CA LEU A 114 -7.62 20.49 -8.23
C LEU A 114 -7.50 20.52 -6.70
N LYS A 115 -6.29 20.73 -6.17
CA LYS A 115 -5.94 20.78 -4.75
C LYS A 115 -5.05 21.99 -4.47
N ASP A 116 -5.32 23.11 -5.14
CA ASP A 116 -4.63 24.40 -4.95
C ASP A 116 -3.11 24.29 -5.12
N GLY A 117 -2.67 23.51 -6.12
CA GLY A 117 -1.25 23.33 -6.43
C GLY A 117 -0.50 22.40 -5.46
N ARG A 118 -1.17 21.77 -4.49
CA ARG A 118 -0.53 20.87 -3.52
C ARG A 118 0.30 19.80 -4.21
N LEU A 119 1.56 19.69 -3.82
CA LEU A 119 2.50 18.73 -4.39
C LEU A 119 2.23 17.31 -3.89
N SER A 120 2.40 16.33 -4.78
CA SER A 120 2.34 14.92 -4.41
C SER A 120 3.37 14.09 -5.16
N TRP A 121 3.92 13.10 -4.46
CA TRP A 121 4.73 12.05 -5.06
C TRP A 121 3.84 10.83 -5.31
N SER A 122 2.97 10.95 -6.31
CA SER A 122 1.94 9.97 -6.63
C SER A 122 1.52 10.06 -8.10
N GLY A 123 1.10 8.95 -8.70
CA GLY A 123 0.75 8.92 -10.12
C GLY A 123 1.98 9.11 -11.01
N ILE A 124 1.99 10.14 -11.86
CA ILE A 124 3.01 10.32 -12.92
C ILE A 124 4.46 10.35 -12.41
N PRO A 125 4.79 11.01 -11.27
CA PRO A 125 6.17 11.05 -10.77
C PRO A 125 6.66 9.71 -10.21
N CYS A 126 5.78 8.94 -9.58
CA CYS A 126 6.13 7.72 -8.88
C CYS A 126 5.89 6.49 -9.78
N PRO A 127 6.90 5.62 -10.03
CA PRO A 127 6.69 4.37 -10.75
C PRO A 127 5.74 3.44 -9.99
N THR A 128 4.89 2.71 -10.72
CA THR A 128 3.85 1.83 -10.15
C THR A 128 4.25 0.35 -10.21
N TYR A 129 4.83 -0.09 -11.32
CA TYR A 129 5.11 -1.49 -11.59
C TYR A 129 6.60 -1.81 -11.55
N TYR A 130 6.94 -3.07 -11.25
CA TYR A 130 8.32 -3.56 -11.28
C TYR A 130 8.98 -3.33 -12.65
N ASN A 131 10.21 -2.80 -12.63
CA ASN A 131 10.97 -2.37 -13.79
C ASN A 131 10.24 -1.35 -14.66
N GLN A 132 9.47 -0.45 -14.05
CA GLN A 132 8.88 0.70 -14.72
C GLN A 132 9.65 1.96 -14.35
N THR A 133 10.07 2.72 -15.37
CA THR A 133 10.58 4.09 -15.21
C THR A 133 9.45 5.09 -15.39
N SER A 134 9.29 6.02 -14.45
CA SER A 134 8.32 7.11 -14.52
C SER A 134 8.78 8.21 -15.47
N LYS A 135 7.90 9.17 -15.79
CA LYS A 135 8.32 10.36 -16.58
C LYS A 135 9.31 11.27 -15.84
N TYR A 136 9.44 11.08 -14.53
CA TYR A 136 10.32 11.85 -13.66
C TYR A 136 11.66 11.12 -13.44
N GLY A 137 12.01 10.15 -14.31
CA GLY A 137 13.29 9.43 -14.24
C GLY A 137 13.41 8.48 -13.05
N GLN A 138 12.28 8.04 -12.48
CA GLN A 138 12.26 7.19 -11.30
C GLN A 138 11.90 5.75 -11.66
N LEU A 139 12.77 4.80 -11.33
CA LEU A 139 12.64 3.37 -11.59
C LEU A 139 12.27 2.61 -10.32
N LEU A 140 11.20 1.82 -10.35
CA LEU A 140 10.88 0.84 -9.30
C LEU A 140 11.51 -0.50 -9.64
N THR A 141 12.47 -0.98 -8.84
CA THR A 141 13.21 -2.22 -9.10
C THR A 141 13.67 -2.89 -7.81
N MET A 142 14.53 -3.89 -7.91
CA MET A 142 15.17 -4.55 -6.76
C MET A 142 16.69 -4.39 -6.82
N ASP A 143 17.33 -4.25 -5.66
CA ASP A 143 18.79 -4.27 -5.55
C ASP A 143 19.34 -5.70 -5.44
N ASN A 144 20.67 -5.84 -5.35
CA ASN A 144 21.35 -7.14 -5.28
C ASN A 144 21.04 -7.93 -4.00
N ASP A 145 20.59 -7.24 -2.94
CA ASP A 145 20.17 -7.85 -1.68
C ASP A 145 18.65 -8.15 -1.67
N GLU A 146 18.02 -8.08 -2.84
CA GLU A 146 16.59 -8.29 -3.05
C GLU A 146 15.67 -7.31 -2.29
N ASN A 147 16.18 -6.13 -1.94
CA ASN A 147 15.34 -5.06 -1.42
C ASN A 147 14.59 -4.38 -2.57
N ILE A 148 13.36 -3.95 -2.34
CA ILE A 148 12.67 -3.12 -3.32
C ILE A 148 13.13 -1.68 -3.18
N VAL A 149 13.49 -1.04 -4.30
CA VAL A 149 14.02 0.32 -4.34
C VAL A 149 13.30 1.16 -5.39
N ILE A 150 13.16 2.45 -5.11
CA ILE A 150 12.89 3.45 -6.13
C ILE A 150 14.15 4.28 -6.33
N ILE A 151 14.66 4.28 -7.55
CA ILE A 151 15.91 4.91 -7.95
C ILE A 151 15.61 6.06 -8.90
N TYR A 152 16.24 7.21 -8.72
CA TYR A 152 16.21 8.34 -9.64
C TYR A 152 17.45 8.39 -10.52
N SER A 153 17.24 8.75 -11.78
CA SER A 153 18.26 8.94 -12.81
C SER A 153 18.00 10.23 -13.56
N PHE A 154 18.94 11.19 -13.49
CA PHE A 154 18.78 12.50 -14.13
C PHE A 154 18.64 12.39 -15.66
N LEU A 155 19.40 11.49 -16.29
CA LEU A 155 19.30 11.24 -17.73
C LEU A 155 17.93 10.67 -18.15
N GLU A 156 17.30 9.89 -17.27
CA GLU A 156 15.99 9.27 -17.51
C GLU A 156 14.81 10.20 -17.18
N ASP A 157 15.06 11.35 -16.53
CA ASP A 157 14.04 12.36 -16.27
C ASP A 157 13.64 13.05 -17.58
N LYS A 158 12.34 13.00 -17.90
CA LYS A 158 11.77 13.47 -19.18
C LYS A 158 11.05 14.82 -19.04
N ARG A 159 11.15 15.48 -17.88
CA ARG A 159 10.61 16.84 -17.71
C ARG A 159 11.43 17.83 -18.53
N ILE A 160 10.74 18.71 -19.24
CA ILE A 160 11.37 19.72 -20.10
C ILE A 160 12.22 20.69 -19.28
N ASN A 161 11.80 21.01 -18.05
CA ASN A 161 12.47 21.93 -17.14
C ASN A 161 13.26 21.22 -16.03
N LYS A 162 13.71 19.98 -16.24
CA LYS A 162 14.47 19.23 -15.21
C LYS A 162 15.76 19.93 -14.80
N ASP A 163 16.43 20.62 -15.71
CA ASP A 163 17.69 21.34 -15.42
C ASP A 163 17.52 22.50 -14.46
N GLU A 164 16.30 23.07 -14.39
CA GLU A 164 15.93 24.15 -13.47
C GLU A 164 15.44 23.62 -12.12
N ILE A 165 14.71 22.50 -12.12
CA ILE A 165 14.12 21.91 -10.91
C ILE A 165 15.17 21.14 -10.10
N ILE A 166 16.03 20.35 -10.78
CA ILE A 166 16.95 19.43 -10.12
C ILE A 166 18.22 20.17 -9.69
N PRO A 167 18.53 20.23 -8.39
CA PRO A 167 19.77 20.84 -7.91
C PRO A 167 21.00 20.14 -8.49
N GLU A 168 22.07 20.89 -8.74
CA GLU A 168 23.29 20.38 -9.38
C GLU A 168 23.87 19.13 -8.68
N TYR A 169 23.81 19.09 -7.35
CA TYR A 169 24.31 17.95 -6.57
C TYR A 169 23.46 16.66 -6.69
N LEU A 170 22.23 16.77 -7.24
CA LEU A 170 21.30 15.68 -7.55
C LEU A 170 21.21 15.37 -9.06
N LYS A 171 21.93 16.10 -9.93
CA LYS A 171 22.05 15.76 -11.36
C LYS A 171 22.98 14.56 -11.56
N LYS A 172 22.57 13.42 -11.05
CA LYS A 172 23.33 12.17 -11.02
C LYS A 172 22.43 10.99 -11.37
N GLU A 173 23.08 9.87 -11.59
CA GLU A 173 22.41 8.60 -11.84
C GLU A 173 22.35 7.75 -10.58
N ASN A 174 21.36 6.87 -10.52
CA ASN A 174 21.22 5.84 -9.49
C ASN A 174 21.03 6.36 -8.05
N ILE A 175 20.35 7.49 -7.84
CA ILE A 175 20.04 8.01 -6.50
C ILE A 175 18.86 7.24 -5.90
N ILE A 176 19.01 6.62 -4.73
CA ILE A 176 17.92 5.85 -4.11
C ILE A 176 16.96 6.78 -3.38
N LEU A 177 15.73 6.95 -3.89
CA LEU A 177 14.71 7.79 -3.28
C LEU A 177 13.99 7.10 -2.11
N ALA A 178 13.76 5.79 -2.24
CA ALA A 178 13.12 4.97 -1.22
C ALA A 178 13.62 3.52 -1.28
N LYS A 179 13.79 2.88 -0.12
CA LYS A 179 14.22 1.48 0.00
C LYS A 179 13.39 0.72 1.02
N TRP A 180 12.84 -0.41 0.61
CA TRP A 180 12.12 -1.36 1.46
C TRP A 180 12.98 -2.61 1.63
N TYR A 181 13.37 -2.90 2.87
CA TYR A 181 14.14 -4.11 3.14
C TYR A 181 13.31 -5.36 2.92
N LYS A 182 13.92 -6.39 2.33
CA LYS A 182 13.31 -7.71 2.13
C LYS A 182 12.69 -8.23 3.42
N ASP A 183 13.46 -8.26 4.51
CA ASP A 183 13.00 -8.81 5.80
C ASP A 183 11.87 -7.99 6.43
N SER A 184 11.88 -6.67 6.22
CA SER A 184 10.83 -5.76 6.69
C SER A 184 9.50 -6.04 6.00
N LEU A 185 9.50 -6.19 4.67
CA LEU A 185 8.31 -6.56 3.91
C LEU A 185 7.85 -7.98 4.21
N LYS A 186 8.78 -8.93 4.30
CA LYS A 186 8.50 -10.33 4.66
C LYS A 186 7.77 -10.41 6.00
N LEU A 187 8.32 -9.77 7.04
CA LEU A 187 7.71 -9.75 8.36
C LEU A 187 6.30 -9.15 8.31
N LYS A 188 6.12 -8.04 7.60
CA LYS A 188 4.83 -7.36 7.50
C LYS A 188 3.76 -8.21 6.81
N LEU A 189 4.11 -8.82 5.68
CA LEU A 189 3.23 -9.71 4.94
C LEU A 189 2.89 -10.96 5.76
N GLU A 190 3.91 -11.66 6.27
CA GLU A 190 3.72 -13.01 6.83
C GLU A 190 3.01 -13.00 8.18
N ARG A 191 3.20 -11.95 8.99
CA ARG A 191 2.39 -11.76 10.21
C ARG A 191 0.91 -11.64 9.88
N LYS A 192 0.57 -10.95 8.79
CA LYS A 192 -0.81 -10.62 8.42
C LYS A 192 -1.51 -11.73 7.61
N PHE A 193 -0.83 -12.32 6.64
CA PHE A 193 -1.45 -13.23 5.67
C PHE A 193 -0.98 -14.68 5.74
N ASN A 194 0.13 -14.98 6.41
CA ASN A 194 0.72 -16.33 6.38
C ASN A 194 0.27 -17.24 7.53
N GLN A 195 -0.66 -16.78 8.37
CA GLN A 195 -1.14 -17.56 9.51
C GLN A 195 -2.18 -18.60 9.07
N LYS A 196 -3.37 -18.15 8.67
CA LYS A 196 -4.43 -19.04 8.13
C LYS A 196 -5.03 -18.57 6.81
N GLY A 197 -4.59 -17.41 6.31
CA GLY A 197 -5.03 -16.83 5.05
C GLY A 197 -5.81 -15.55 5.25
N TRP A 198 -6.80 -15.34 4.40
CA TRP A 198 -7.60 -14.14 4.39
C TRP A 198 -9.05 -14.46 4.05
N PHE A 199 -9.94 -13.52 4.33
CA PHE A 199 -11.34 -13.59 3.94
C PHE A 199 -11.87 -12.25 3.49
N THR A 200 -12.98 -12.27 2.74
CA THR A 200 -13.70 -11.06 2.32
C THR A 200 -15.19 -11.34 2.29
N CYS A 201 -16.00 -10.32 2.59
CA CYS A 201 -17.46 -10.38 2.45
C CYS A 201 -17.86 -9.55 1.24
N LEU A 202 -18.58 -10.13 0.30
CA LEU A 202 -19.04 -9.47 -0.92
C LEU A 202 -20.53 -9.15 -0.85
N LYS A 203 -20.89 -8.02 -1.47
CA LYS A 203 -22.25 -7.54 -1.62
C LYS A 203 -22.84 -7.96 -2.96
N ASN A 204 -24.15 -8.19 -2.98
CA ASN A 204 -24.92 -8.42 -4.20
C ASN A 204 -25.25 -7.10 -4.92
N ALA A 205 -26.01 -7.19 -6.02
CA ALA A 205 -26.44 -6.03 -6.81
C ALA A 205 -27.32 -5.03 -6.02
N ASN A 206 -27.89 -5.44 -4.90
CA ASN A 206 -28.67 -4.60 -4.00
C ASN A 206 -27.81 -3.96 -2.89
N ASP A 207 -26.48 -4.04 -2.94
CA ASP A 207 -25.56 -3.55 -1.89
C ASP A 207 -25.73 -4.25 -0.52
N GLU A 208 -26.32 -5.45 -0.51
CA GLU A 208 -26.46 -6.30 0.67
C GLU A 208 -25.37 -7.36 0.69
N TYR A 209 -24.71 -7.55 1.83
CA TYR A 209 -23.69 -8.58 1.97
C TYR A 209 -24.30 -9.97 1.75
N GLU A 210 -23.77 -10.70 0.78
CA GLU A 210 -24.33 -11.97 0.32
C GLU A 210 -23.40 -13.14 0.57
N THR A 211 -22.11 -13.02 0.28
CA THR A 211 -21.19 -14.16 0.38
C THR A 211 -19.98 -13.82 1.21
N ILE A 212 -19.44 -14.83 1.87
CA ILE A 212 -18.11 -14.77 2.49
C ILE A 212 -17.17 -15.73 1.77
N HIS A 213 -16.01 -15.23 1.39
CA HIS A 213 -15.00 -15.98 0.66
C HIS A 213 -13.72 -16.07 1.48
N PHE A 214 -12.99 -17.18 1.30
CA PHE A 214 -11.69 -17.40 1.91
C PHE A 214 -10.64 -17.66 0.84
N GLY A 215 -9.41 -17.24 1.12
CA GLY A 215 -8.24 -17.62 0.35
C GLY A 215 -7.12 -18.15 1.24
N ASN A 216 -6.19 -18.86 0.61
CA ASN A 216 -5.06 -19.50 1.28
C ASN A 216 -4.09 -18.49 1.93
N PRO A 217 -3.27 -18.95 2.90
CA PRO A 217 -2.10 -18.22 3.38
C PRO A 217 -1.18 -17.76 2.25
N MET A 218 -0.56 -16.59 2.44
CA MET A 218 0.41 -16.03 1.51
C MET A 218 1.72 -15.71 2.23
N ASN A 219 2.83 -16.20 1.67
CA ASN A 219 4.18 -15.94 2.17
C ASN A 219 4.94 -14.96 1.26
N TYR A 220 6.12 -14.51 1.72
CA TYR A 220 6.88 -13.49 0.99
C TYR A 220 7.31 -13.94 -0.41
N GLU A 221 7.73 -15.18 -0.58
CA GLU A 221 8.19 -15.71 -1.87
C GLU A 221 7.06 -15.69 -2.91
N SER A 222 5.86 -16.15 -2.52
CA SER A 222 4.69 -16.08 -3.39
C SER A 222 4.30 -14.63 -3.73
N TRP A 223 4.43 -13.71 -2.78
CA TRP A 223 4.06 -12.31 -2.97
C TRP A 223 5.05 -11.53 -3.83
N ILE A 224 6.36 -11.73 -3.62
CA ILE A 224 7.40 -11.03 -4.39
C ILE A 224 7.39 -11.46 -5.86
N ASP A 225 7.04 -12.71 -6.15
CA ASP A 225 6.85 -13.18 -7.51
C ASP A 225 5.69 -12.49 -8.23
N LEU A 226 4.60 -12.18 -7.51
CA LEU A 226 3.50 -11.39 -8.06
C LEU A 226 3.93 -9.95 -8.34
N PHE A 227 4.79 -9.37 -7.50
CA PHE A 227 5.39 -8.05 -7.74
C PHE A 227 6.27 -8.05 -8.99
N ARG A 228 7.16 -9.04 -9.14
CA ARG A 228 8.00 -9.22 -10.33
C ARG A 228 7.16 -9.40 -11.61
N LYS A 229 6.02 -10.08 -11.51
CA LYS A 229 5.03 -10.25 -12.60
C LYS A 229 4.13 -9.04 -12.84
N ARG A 230 4.33 -7.94 -12.10
CA ARG A 230 3.52 -6.70 -12.16
C ARG A 230 2.04 -6.90 -11.80
N ILE A 231 1.71 -7.97 -11.09
CA ILE A 231 0.36 -8.24 -10.55
C ILE A 231 0.17 -7.45 -9.26
N VAL A 232 1.17 -7.54 -8.36
CA VAL A 232 1.28 -6.64 -7.22
C VAL A 232 2.02 -5.38 -7.68
N PHE A 233 1.51 -4.22 -7.29
CA PHE A 233 2.07 -2.93 -7.67
C PHE A 233 2.12 -1.96 -6.48
N PHE A 234 3.00 -0.97 -6.62
CA PHE A 234 3.18 0.10 -5.65
C PHE A 234 2.29 1.31 -6.01
N ASP A 235 1.59 1.84 -5.03
CA ASP A 235 0.73 3.01 -5.17
C ASP A 235 1.06 4.01 -4.04
N SER A 236 1.85 5.02 -4.39
CA SER A 236 2.18 6.09 -3.43
C SER A 236 1.01 7.05 -3.30
N GLY A 237 0.53 7.21 -2.07
CA GLY A 237 -0.42 8.26 -1.68
C GLY A 237 0.25 9.46 -1.02
N MET A 238 1.57 9.65 -1.22
CA MET A 238 2.35 10.67 -0.53
C MET A 238 2.03 12.08 -1.05
N TYR A 239 1.69 13.02 -0.16
CA TYR A 239 1.44 14.42 -0.52
C TYR A 239 1.87 15.41 0.57
N GLN A 240 2.07 16.66 0.14
CA GLN A 240 2.52 17.77 0.97
C GLN A 240 1.50 18.11 2.08
N GLY A 241 2.00 18.45 3.27
CA GLY A 241 1.17 18.73 4.45
C GLY A 241 0.65 17.49 5.19
N ASN A 242 0.91 16.27 4.70
CA ASN A 242 0.66 15.04 5.46
C ASN A 242 1.96 14.29 5.74
N LYS A 243 2.17 13.91 7.00
CA LYS A 243 3.38 13.22 7.47
C LYS A 243 3.42 11.74 7.06
N ARG A 244 2.28 11.11 6.77
CA ARG A 244 2.21 9.70 6.38
C ARG A 244 2.75 9.53 4.95
N PRO A 245 3.70 8.61 4.72
CA PRO A 245 4.17 8.27 3.38
C PRO A 245 3.10 7.66 2.47
N TYR A 246 2.13 6.91 3.02
CA TYR A 246 1.11 6.17 2.26
C TYR A 246 1.72 5.29 1.16
N SER A 247 2.43 4.25 1.56
CA SER A 247 3.13 3.32 0.68
C SER A 247 2.31 2.06 0.51
N GLN A 248 1.35 2.13 -0.41
CA GLN A 248 0.34 1.08 -0.56
C GLN A 248 0.83 0.00 -1.52
N TRP A 249 0.78 -1.25 -1.09
CA TRP A 249 1.03 -2.41 -1.94
C TRP A 249 -0.29 -3.05 -2.31
N ARG A 250 -0.60 -3.13 -3.59
CA ARG A 250 -1.95 -3.42 -4.08
C ARG A 250 -1.94 -4.43 -5.21
N ALA A 251 -3.08 -5.09 -5.43
CA ALA A 251 -3.39 -5.81 -6.66
C ALA A 251 -4.83 -5.50 -7.09
N SER A 252 -5.19 -5.86 -8.32
CA SER A 252 -6.57 -5.68 -8.80
C SER A 252 -7.54 -6.56 -8.03
N THR A 253 -8.79 -6.11 -7.87
CA THR A 253 -9.85 -6.90 -7.23
C THR A 253 -10.07 -8.23 -7.95
N GLY A 254 -9.95 -8.25 -9.29
CA GLY A 254 -10.06 -9.48 -10.09
C GLY A 254 -9.00 -10.52 -9.75
N PHE A 255 -7.75 -10.10 -9.51
CA PHE A 255 -6.70 -11.02 -9.06
C PHE A 255 -6.99 -11.57 -7.66
N TRP A 256 -7.46 -10.74 -6.72
CA TRP A 256 -7.86 -11.24 -5.40
C TRP A 256 -8.99 -12.27 -5.48
N HIS A 257 -9.97 -12.06 -6.35
CA HIS A 257 -11.03 -13.03 -6.56
C HIS A 257 -10.52 -14.35 -7.14
N SER A 258 -9.47 -14.33 -7.99
CA SER A 258 -8.86 -15.57 -8.49
C SER A 258 -8.10 -16.36 -7.42
N LEU A 259 -7.87 -15.78 -6.24
CA LEU A 259 -7.24 -16.45 -5.09
C LEU A 259 -8.27 -17.09 -4.12
N ILE A 260 -9.57 -16.95 -4.39
CA ILE A 260 -10.62 -17.54 -3.57
C ILE A 260 -10.60 -19.06 -3.70
N THR A 261 -10.61 -19.75 -2.57
CA THR A 261 -10.64 -21.21 -2.48
C THR A 261 -11.95 -21.75 -1.96
N ASP A 262 -12.64 -21.00 -1.09
CA ASP A 262 -13.92 -21.39 -0.50
C ASP A 262 -14.92 -20.23 -0.54
N SER A 263 -16.21 -20.54 -0.66
CA SER A 263 -17.31 -19.58 -0.65
C SER A 263 -18.47 -20.12 0.18
N TYR A 264 -19.08 -19.26 1.00
CA TYR A 264 -20.22 -19.58 1.85
C TYR A 264 -21.26 -18.46 1.87
#